data_AF-A0A853PSF7-F1
#
_entry.id   AF-A0A853PSF7-F1
#
_cell.length_a   1.000
_cell.length_b   1.000
_cell.length_c   1.000
_cell.angle_alpha   90.00
_cell.angle_beta   90.00
_cell.angle_gamma   90.00
#
_symmetry.space_group_name_H-M   'P 1'
#
loop_
_entity.id
_entity.type
_entity.pdbx_description
1 polymer ?
#
loop_
_entity_poly.entity_id
_entity_poly.type
_entity_poly.pdbx_seq_one_letter_code
_entity_poly.pdbx_strand_id
1 'polypeptide(L)'
;MEGKKTTQEEYQKCVNAVVDYINLHLGEEIDLKSLARISHFSPFYFHRIMKAFLGEPIGTFIVRTRTEAAARLLRYSSTSISDIAYRIGYASPSSFSKIFKQMYGISPTEYRNNKNYVIMKPAIIKPDLELKKEIRELP
;
A
#
# COMPACT_ATOMS: atom_id res chain seq x y z
N MET A 1 -16.94 -23.79 23.95
CA MET A 1 -15.86 -23.25 23.12
C MET A 1 -16.48 -22.14 22.26
N GLU A 2 -16.46 -20.91 22.78
CA GLU A 2 -17.02 -19.75 22.09
C GLU A 2 -16.02 -19.21 21.07
N GLY A 3 -16.26 -19.53 19.80
CA GLY A 3 -15.56 -18.88 18.69
C GLY A 3 -15.92 -17.40 18.69
N LYS A 4 -14.94 -16.54 19.00
CA LYS A 4 -15.13 -15.08 18.95
C LYS A 4 -15.49 -14.70 17.51
N LYS A 5 -16.76 -14.31 17.30
CA LYS A 5 -17.18 -13.59 16.11
C LYS A 5 -16.51 -12.22 16.13
N THR A 6 -15.34 -12.10 15.53
CA THR A 6 -14.67 -10.81 15.35
C THR A 6 -15.62 -9.88 14.60
N THR A 7 -15.93 -8.72 15.16
CA THR A 7 -16.90 -7.80 14.55
C THR A 7 -16.29 -7.12 13.33
N GLN A 8 -17.12 -6.63 12.40
CA GLN A 8 -16.64 -5.85 11.25
C GLN A 8 -15.79 -4.64 11.68
N GLU A 9 -16.13 -4.03 12.81
CA GLU A 9 -15.39 -2.92 13.40
C GLU A 9 -13.97 -3.32 13.85
N GLU A 10 -13.80 -4.51 14.42
CA GLU A 10 -12.48 -5.03 14.80
C GLU A 10 -11.60 -5.26 13.57
N TYR A 11 -12.15 -5.84 12.49
CA TYR A 11 -11.41 -5.98 11.23
C TYR A 11 -10.99 -4.63 10.66
N GLN A 12 -11.89 -3.65 10.65
CA GLN A 12 -11.59 -2.32 10.14
C GLN A 12 -10.46 -1.65 10.94
N LYS A 13 -10.47 -1.78 12.27
CA LYS A 13 -9.40 -1.27 13.15
C LYS A 13 -8.05 -1.90 12.81
N CYS A 14 -7.99 -3.23 12.66
CA CYS A 14 -6.76 -3.93 12.29
C CYS A 14 -6.23 -3.51 10.91
N VAL A 15 -7.11 -3.38 9.92
CA VAL A 15 -6.75 -2.93 8.57
C VAL A 15 -6.21 -1.50 8.62
N ASN A 16 -6.87 -0.59 9.33
CA ASN A 16 -6.44 0.79 9.48
C ASN A 16 -5.05 0.88 10.13
N ALA A 17 -4.81 0.13 11.21
CA ALA A 17 -3.52 0.09 11.88
C ALA A 17 -2.38 -0.33 10.94
N VAL A 18 -2.63 -1.31 10.05
CA VAL A 18 -1.64 -1.75 9.05
C VAL A 18 -1.41 -0.67 7.99
N VAL A 19 -2.47 -0.05 7.49
CA VAL A 19 -2.38 1.04 6.50
C VAL A 19 -1.61 2.23 7.06
N ASP A 20 -1.90 2.63 8.30
CA ASP A 20 -1.20 3.71 9.00
C ASP A 20 0.28 3.38 9.17
N TYR A 21 0.59 2.15 9.59
CA TYR A 21 1.97 1.70 9.69
C TYR A 21 2.69 1.79 8.34
N ILE A 22 2.09 1.34 7.24
CA ILE A 22 2.70 1.44 5.91
C ILE A 22 2.95 2.90 5.53
N ASN A 23 1.98 3.79 5.74
CA ASN A 23 2.10 5.21 5.40
C ASN A 23 3.23 5.91 6.18
N LEU A 24 3.43 5.55 7.45
CA LEU A 24 4.47 6.11 8.31
C LEU A 24 5.88 5.57 7.98
N HIS A 25 5.97 4.37 7.42
CA HIS A 25 7.25 3.65 7.23
C HIS A 25 7.57 3.38 5.75
N LEU A 26 7.07 4.20 4.81
CA LEU A 26 7.26 3.98 3.37
C LEU A 26 8.74 3.90 2.95
N GLY A 27 9.61 4.63 3.64
CA GLY A 27 11.05 4.67 3.38
C GLY A 27 11.84 3.47 3.91
N GLU A 28 11.20 2.60 4.70
CA GLU A 28 11.86 1.51 5.41
C GLU A 28 11.58 0.16 4.75
N GLU A 29 12.33 -0.88 5.14
CA GLU A 29 11.99 -2.24 4.72
C GLU A 29 10.71 -2.69 5.44
N ILE A 30 9.66 -2.98 4.67
CA ILE A 30 8.37 -3.43 5.21
C ILE A 30 8.28 -4.95 5.05
N ASP A 31 8.41 -5.66 6.16
CA ASP A 31 8.20 -7.11 6.21
C ASP A 31 6.71 -7.46 6.39
N LEU A 32 6.18 -8.25 5.46
CA LEU A 32 4.78 -8.68 5.46
C LEU A 32 4.43 -9.54 6.68
N LYS A 33 5.39 -10.29 7.23
CA LYS A 33 5.15 -11.05 8.47
C LYS A 33 4.98 -10.11 9.67
N SER A 34 5.71 -9.00 9.67
CA SER A 34 5.58 -7.94 10.68
C SER A 34 4.22 -7.24 10.58
N LEU A 35 3.73 -6.96 9.37
CA LEU A 35 2.37 -6.43 9.19
C LEU A 35 1.28 -7.40 9.68
N ALA A 36 1.44 -8.70 9.42
CA ALA A 36 0.51 -9.71 9.93
C ALA A 36 0.46 -9.71 11.47
N ARG A 37 1.63 -9.60 12.13
CA ARG A 37 1.72 -9.48 13.59
C ARG A 37 0.99 -8.24 14.14
N ILE A 38 1.12 -7.08 13.48
CA ILE A 38 0.41 -5.84 13.85
C ILE A 38 -1.11 -6.05 13.78
N SER A 39 -1.59 -6.79 12.78
CA SER A 39 -3.02 -7.07 12.63
C SER A 39 -3.57 -8.17 13.55
N HIS A 40 -2.71 -8.86 14.31
CA HIS A 40 -3.04 -10.06 15.08
C HIS A 40 -3.60 -11.23 14.26
N PHE A 41 -3.41 -11.24 12.95
CA PHE A 41 -3.81 -12.32 12.06
C PHE A 41 -2.66 -13.26 11.72
N SER A 42 -2.98 -14.52 11.46
CA SER A 42 -2.02 -15.43 10.82
C SER A 42 -1.64 -14.87 9.42
N PRO A 43 -0.42 -15.12 8.91
CA PRO A 43 0.02 -14.56 7.63
C PRO A 43 -0.93 -14.87 6.46
N PHE A 44 -1.46 -16.10 6.40
CA PHE A 44 -2.41 -16.50 5.37
C PHE A 44 -3.72 -15.72 5.47
N TYR A 45 -4.28 -15.60 6.68
CA TYR A 45 -5.53 -14.87 6.91
C TYR A 45 -5.36 -13.36 6.68
N PHE A 46 -4.24 -12.79 7.13
CA PHE A 46 -3.84 -11.41 6.88
C PHE A 46 -3.89 -11.08 5.38
N HIS A 47 -3.23 -11.86 4.54
CA HIS A 47 -3.22 -11.62 3.10
C HIS A 47 -4.63 -11.59 2.50
N ARG A 48 -5.50 -12.51 2.95
CA ARG A 48 -6.88 -12.59 2.45
C ARG A 48 -7.71 -11.39 2.92
N ILE A 49 -7.63 -11.02 4.19
CA ILE A 49 -8.36 -9.89 4.77
C ILE A 49 -7.90 -8.58 4.15
N MET A 50 -6.59 -8.31 4.10
CA MET A 50 -6.07 -7.08 3.50
C MET A 50 -6.47 -6.98 2.02
N LYS A 51 -6.37 -8.07 1.25
CA LYS A 51 -6.78 -8.05 -0.17
C LYS A 51 -8.27 -7.77 -0.32
N ALA A 52 -9.11 -8.33 0.55
CA ALA A 52 -10.54 -8.04 0.54
C ALA A 52 -10.77 -6.54 0.74
N PHE A 53 -10.29 -5.98 1.86
CA PHE A 53 -10.51 -4.57 2.22
C PHE A 53 -9.88 -3.56 1.26
N LEU A 54 -8.64 -3.81 0.81
CA LEU A 54 -7.90 -2.91 -0.07
C LEU A 54 -8.29 -3.07 -1.55
N GLY A 55 -8.94 -4.18 -1.91
CA GLY A 55 -9.22 -4.53 -3.31
C GLY A 55 -8.00 -4.98 -4.12
N GLU A 56 -6.81 -4.97 -3.52
CA GLU A 56 -5.54 -5.35 -4.15
C GLU A 56 -4.62 -6.10 -3.17
N PRO A 57 -3.66 -6.90 -3.65
CA PRO A 57 -2.68 -7.54 -2.77
C PRO A 57 -1.87 -6.51 -1.97
N ILE A 58 -1.55 -6.82 -0.71
CA ILE A 58 -0.83 -5.90 0.19
C ILE A 58 0.52 -5.41 -0.37
N GLY A 59 1.26 -6.27 -1.07
CA GLY A 59 2.51 -5.87 -1.72
C GLY A 59 2.28 -4.84 -2.84
N THR A 60 1.20 -4.99 -3.61
CA THR A 60 0.79 -4.03 -4.64
C THR A 60 0.37 -2.70 -4.00
N PHE A 61 -0.37 -2.75 -2.89
CA PHE A 61 -0.72 -1.56 -2.11
C PHE A 61 0.51 -0.78 -1.63
N ILE A 62 1.53 -1.47 -1.10
CA ILE A 62 2.78 -0.83 -0.65
C ILE A 62 3.49 -0.14 -1.82
N VAL A 63 3.64 -0.83 -2.96
CA VAL A 63 4.26 -0.28 -4.17
C VAL A 63 3.48 0.94 -4.68
N ARG A 64 2.16 0.85 -4.75
CA ARG A 64 1.30 1.96 -5.17
C ARG A 64 1.46 3.15 -4.22
N THR A 65 1.39 2.93 -2.91
CA THR A 65 1.53 3.99 -1.89
C THR A 65 2.90 4.68 -1.97
N ARG A 66 3.99 3.92 -2.11
CA ARG A 66 5.35 4.47 -2.31
C ARG A 66 5.44 5.31 -3.58
N THR A 67 4.94 4.79 -4.69
CA THR A 67 5.04 5.50 -5.98
C THR A 67 4.14 6.73 -6.05
N GLU A 68 2.97 6.73 -5.38
CA GLU A 68 2.13 7.92 -5.19
C GLU A 68 2.83 8.98 -4.32
N ALA A 69 3.53 8.58 -3.25
CA ALA A 69 4.33 9.50 -2.45
C ALA A 69 5.47 10.11 -3.27
N ALA A 70 6.19 9.31 -4.06
CA ALA A 70 7.20 9.83 -4.99
C ALA A 70 6.60 10.75 -6.05
N ALA A 71 5.43 10.45 -6.60
CA ALA A 71 4.73 11.33 -7.52
C ALA A 71 4.48 12.74 -6.92
N ARG A 72 4.10 12.82 -5.64
CA ARG A 72 3.94 14.11 -4.96
C ARG A 72 5.28 14.85 -4.88
N LEU A 73 6.36 14.18 -4.48
CA LEU A 73 7.69 14.77 -4.42
C LEU A 73 8.20 15.21 -5.79
N LEU A 74 7.98 14.41 -6.84
CA LEU A 74 8.35 14.76 -8.21
C LEU A 74 7.63 16.01 -8.71
N ARG A 75 6.38 16.25 -8.28
CA ARG A 75 5.54 17.36 -8.73
C ARG A 75 5.79 18.65 -7.94
N TYR A 76 6.05 18.54 -6.64
CA TYR A 76 6.03 19.67 -5.72
C TYR A 76 7.37 19.97 -5.04
N SER A 77 8.44 19.24 -5.34
CA SER A 77 9.78 19.53 -4.84
C SER A 77 10.85 19.48 -5.94
N SER A 78 12.02 20.04 -5.62
CA SER A 78 13.25 19.98 -6.45
C SER A 78 14.16 18.79 -6.09
N THR A 79 13.75 17.91 -5.17
CA THR A 79 14.54 16.77 -4.70
C THR A 79 15.00 15.89 -5.87
N SER A 80 16.22 15.38 -5.88
CA SER A 80 16.67 14.55 -7.01
C SER A 80 15.84 13.26 -7.10
N ILE A 81 15.70 12.70 -8.31
CA ILE A 81 14.97 11.43 -8.51
C ILE A 81 15.62 10.30 -7.69
N SER A 82 16.95 10.33 -7.59
CA SER A 82 17.71 9.38 -6.78
C SER A 82 17.37 9.48 -5.30
N ASP A 83 17.38 10.69 -4.74
CA ASP A 83 17.03 10.91 -3.32
C ASP A 83 15.58 10.53 -3.04
N ILE A 84 14.66 10.83 -3.97
CA ILE A 84 13.26 10.39 -3.86
C ILE A 84 13.20 8.86 -3.77
N ALA A 85 13.88 8.15 -4.67
CA ALA A 85 13.87 6.68 -4.69
C ALA A 85 14.32 6.10 -3.34
N TYR A 86 15.41 6.61 -2.77
CA TYR A 86 15.88 6.16 -1.45
C TYR A 86 14.90 6.51 -0.33
N ARG A 87 14.35 7.74 -0.33
CA ARG A 87 13.36 8.19 0.67
C ARG A 87 12.07 7.37 0.68
N ILE A 88 11.68 6.80 -0.45
CA ILE A 88 10.49 5.93 -0.56
C ILE A 88 10.83 4.44 -0.53
N GLY A 89 12.01 4.07 -0.03
CA GLY A 89 12.36 2.69 0.31
C GLY A 89 12.79 1.82 -0.86
N TYR A 90 13.31 2.41 -1.96
CA TYR A 90 13.94 1.67 -3.04
C TYR A 90 15.45 1.63 -2.88
N ALA A 91 16.03 0.44 -3.04
CA ALA A 91 17.48 0.23 -2.97
C ALA A 91 18.26 0.88 -4.14
N SER A 92 17.58 1.21 -5.25
CA SER A 92 18.21 1.93 -6.36
C SER A 92 17.23 2.84 -7.12
N PRO A 93 17.71 3.97 -7.67
CA PRO A 93 16.91 4.85 -8.52
C PRO A 93 16.38 4.17 -9.78
N SER A 94 17.15 3.20 -10.32
CA SER A 94 16.76 2.41 -11.50
C SER A 94 15.56 1.51 -11.21
N SER A 95 15.55 0.83 -10.06
CA SER A 95 14.42 0.01 -9.63
C SER A 95 13.15 0.84 -9.46
N PHE A 96 13.27 2.02 -8.83
CA PHE A 96 12.16 2.99 -8.73
C PHE A 96 11.67 3.44 -10.11
N SER A 97 12.57 3.83 -11.00
CA SER A 97 12.20 4.35 -12.33
C SER A 97 11.47 3.28 -13.17
N LYS A 98 11.92 2.02 -13.08
CA LYS A 98 11.28 0.88 -13.74
C LYS A 98 9.86 0.68 -13.26
N ILE A 99 9.64 0.60 -11.94
CA ILE A 99 8.30 0.35 -11.40
C ILE A 99 7.37 1.55 -11.60
N PHE A 100 7.88 2.78 -11.50
CA PHE A 100 7.09 3.99 -11.77
C PHE A 100 6.58 4.01 -13.21
N LYS A 101 7.46 3.71 -14.18
CA LYS A 101 7.07 3.59 -15.59
C LYS A 101 6.10 2.44 -15.83
N GLN A 102 6.28 1.30 -15.17
CA GLN A 102 5.34 0.18 -15.27
C GLN A 102 3.95 0.54 -14.76
N MET A 103 3.87 1.30 -13.66
CA MET A 103 2.60 1.70 -13.03
C MET A 103 1.87 2.80 -13.82
N TYR A 104 2.61 3.78 -14.34
CA TYR A 104 2.03 5.01 -14.89
C TYR A 104 2.26 5.21 -16.39
N GLY A 105 3.01 4.34 -17.05
CA GLY A 105 3.32 4.42 -18.48
C GLY A 105 4.41 5.44 -18.86
N ILE A 106 4.87 6.26 -17.91
CA ILE A 106 5.80 7.37 -18.13
C ILE A 106 6.94 7.35 -17.11
N SER A 107 8.11 7.87 -17.46
CA SER A 107 9.24 7.93 -16.52
C SER A 107 9.05 9.00 -15.43
N PRO A 108 9.73 8.88 -14.27
CA PRO A 108 9.74 9.92 -13.24
C PRO A 108 10.18 11.30 -13.78
N THR A 109 11.16 11.34 -14.67
CA THR A 109 11.67 12.56 -15.29
C THR A 109 10.62 13.23 -16.18
N GLU A 110 9.97 12.45 -17.05
CA GLU A 110 8.89 12.95 -17.90
C GLU A 110 7.72 13.46 -17.06
N TYR A 111 7.35 12.72 -16.01
CA TYR A 111 6.29 13.13 -15.10
C TYR A 111 6.63 14.47 -14.42
N ARG A 112 7.86 14.66 -13.93
CA ARG A 112 8.32 15.93 -13.34
C ARG A 112 8.23 17.09 -14.33
N ASN A 113 8.75 16.89 -15.54
CA ASN A 113 8.89 17.95 -16.53
C ASN A 113 7.55 18.33 -17.19
N ASN A 114 6.56 17.43 -17.20
CA ASN A 114 5.26 17.67 -17.80
C ASN A 114 4.13 17.65 -16.74
N LYS A 115 3.55 18.83 -16.50
CA LYS A 115 2.47 19.04 -15.52
C LYS A 115 1.10 18.54 -15.96
N ASN A 116 0.93 18.16 -17.23
CA ASN A 116 -0.34 17.69 -17.76
C ASN A 116 -0.63 16.23 -17.39
N TYR A 117 0.38 15.47 -16.92
CA TYR A 117 0.16 14.11 -16.43
C TYR A 117 -0.53 14.10 -15.07
N VAL A 118 -1.62 13.35 -14.98
CA VAL A 118 -2.37 13.05 -13.76
C VAL A 118 -2.31 11.55 -13.49
N ILE A 119 -1.73 11.16 -12.35
CA ILE A 119 -1.49 9.75 -12.00
C ILE A 119 -2.21 9.27 -10.74
N MET A 120 -2.81 10.19 -9.97
CA MET A 120 -3.56 9.83 -8.76
C MET A 120 -4.96 9.34 -9.16
N LYS A 121 -5.23 8.05 -8.97
CA LYS A 121 -6.60 7.55 -8.81
C LYS A 121 -6.93 7.62 -7.31
N PRO A 122 -8.12 8.10 -6.91
CA PRO A 122 -8.50 8.05 -5.51
C PRO A 122 -8.47 6.61 -5.02
N ALA A 123 -7.83 6.37 -3.88
CA ALA A 123 -7.87 5.06 -3.22
C ALA A 123 -9.33 4.73 -2.91
N ILE A 124 -9.88 3.70 -3.54
CA ILE A 124 -11.20 3.19 -3.21
C ILE A 124 -11.03 2.29 -1.98
N ILE A 125 -10.99 2.91 -0.80
CA ILE A 125 -11.23 2.17 0.44
C ILE A 125 -12.71 1.82 0.40
N LYS A 126 -13.05 0.53 0.46
CA LYS A 126 -14.45 0.08 0.55
C LYS A 126 -14.80 -0.11 2.03
N PRO A 127 -15.29 0.92 2.73
CA PRO A 127 -15.70 0.79 4.13
C PRO A 127 -16.85 -0.22 4.29
N ASP A 128 -17.67 -0.38 3.25
CA ASP A 128 -18.88 -1.22 3.24
C ASP A 128 -18.61 -2.61 2.67
N LEU A 129 -17.34 -3.03 2.58
CA LEU A 129 -17.03 -4.35 2.04
C LEU A 129 -17.56 -5.44 2.97
N GLU A 130 -18.68 -6.05 2.58
CA GLU A 130 -19.12 -7.29 3.19
C GLU A 130 -18.09 -8.39 2.89
N LEU A 131 -17.30 -8.75 3.90
CA LEU A 131 -16.49 -9.96 3.86
C LEU A 131 -17.43 -11.13 3.53
N LYS A 132 -17.21 -11.78 2.38
CA LYS A 132 -17.98 -12.96 1.96
C LYS A 132 -18.04 -13.98 3.11
N LYS A 133 -19.13 -14.74 3.23
CA LYS A 133 -19.30 -15.77 4.28
C LYS A 133 -18.10 -16.71 4.41
N GLU A 134 -17.47 -17.08 3.29
CA GLU A 134 -16.23 -17.87 3.23
C GLU A 134 -15.05 -17.26 4.00
N ILE A 135 -15.07 -15.94 4.23
CA ILE A 135 -14.09 -15.24 5.06
C ILE A 135 -14.52 -15.21 6.52
N ARG A 136 -15.83 -15.06 6.79
CA ARG A 136 -16.44 -15.06 8.12
C ARG A 136 -16.43 -16.45 8.81
N GLU A 137 -16.27 -17.54 8.05
CA GLU A 137 -16.38 -18.93 8.56
C GLU A 137 -15.08 -19.75 8.51
N LEU A 138 -13.90 -19.14 8.25
CA LEU A 138 -12.65 -19.89 8.42
C LEU A 138 -12.28 -20.03 9.91
N PRO A 139 -11.79 -21.21 10.33
CA PRO A 139 -11.51 -21.54 11.72
C PRO A 139 -10.40 -20.69 12.35
#